data_AF-A0A940TIT7-F1
#
_entry.id   AF-A0A940TIT7-F1
#
_cell.length_a   1.000
_cell.length_b   1.000
_cell.length_c   1.000
_cell.angle_alpha   90.00
_cell.angle_beta   90.00
_cell.angle_gamma   90.00
#
_symmetry.space_group_name_H-M   'P 1'
#
loop_
_entity.id
_entity.type
_entity.pdbx_description
1 polymer ?
#
loop_
_entity_poly.entity_id
_entity_poly.type
_entity_poly.pdbx_seq_one_letter_code
_entity_poly.pdbx_strand_id
1 'polypeptide(L)'
;MTIEDTSTWRRCNTCKKPIAFASGYFTCNVSTCNRKGTDFAFCSVSCWDAHVPVLRHRGAWAEEQQAPTAAQWAARQREQTERAAAPPAAPRPRPAAATPIAAGRSDESSPHDVLVVVSKLKAYIRAKSGMNCSDGVTETLSDRLRSLCDQAIDQARAMGRKTVLDRDFDDVR
;
A
#
# COMPACT_ATOMS: atom_id res chain seq x y z
N MET A 1 23.36 -35.78 1.75
CA MET A 1 24.53 -34.92 1.45
C MET A 1 24.12 -33.96 0.34
N THR A 2 23.67 -32.75 0.71
CA THR A 2 23.54 -31.60 -0.21
C THR A 2 23.83 -30.34 0.60
N ILE A 3 25.06 -29.84 0.46
CA ILE A 3 25.52 -28.57 0.99
C ILE A 3 25.15 -27.54 -0.09
N GLU A 4 23.94 -26.99 -0.12
CA GLU A 4 23.54 -25.99 -1.14
C GLU A 4 22.62 -24.86 -0.61
N ASP A 5 22.59 -24.60 0.70
CA ASP A 5 21.69 -23.57 1.26
C ASP A 5 22.34 -22.20 1.53
N THR A 6 23.65 -22.02 1.30
CA THR A 6 24.34 -20.74 1.58
C THR A 6 24.34 -19.73 0.42
N SER A 7 23.93 -20.12 -0.79
CA SER A 7 23.95 -19.25 -1.97
C SER A 7 22.57 -18.97 -2.57
N THR A 8 21.50 -19.48 -1.95
CA THR A 8 20.13 -19.31 -2.45
C THR A 8 19.48 -18.05 -1.84
N TRP A 9 19.10 -17.11 -2.69
CA TRP A 9 18.32 -15.94 -2.27
C TRP A 9 16.84 -16.27 -2.12
N ARG A 10 16.26 -16.90 -3.15
CA ARG A 10 14.83 -17.24 -3.25
C ARG A 10 14.60 -18.50 -4.06
N ARG A 11 13.37 -19.02 -4.06
CA ARG A 11 12.94 -20.11 -4.94
C ARG A 11 11.97 -19.59 -6.00
N CYS A 12 12.09 -20.11 -7.21
CA CYS A 12 11.13 -19.81 -8.28
C CYS A 12 9.73 -20.24 -7.85
N ASN A 13 8.72 -19.40 -8.05
CA ASN A 13 7.38 -19.73 -7.60
C ASN A 13 6.75 -20.89 -8.39
N THR A 14 7.12 -21.05 -9.67
CA THR A 14 6.59 -22.08 -10.58
C THR A 14 7.30 -23.42 -10.44
N CYS A 15 8.62 -23.45 -10.70
CA CYS A 15 9.38 -24.71 -10.73
C CYS A 15 10.12 -25.02 -9.42
N LYS A 16 10.03 -24.14 -8.41
CA LYS A 16 10.72 -24.26 -7.10
C LYS A 16 12.25 -24.35 -7.15
N LYS A 17 12.88 -24.16 -8.33
CA LYS A 17 14.34 -24.07 -8.47
C LYS A 17 14.91 -22.92 -7.63
N PRO A 18 16.09 -23.10 -7.01
CA PRO A 18 16.76 -22.02 -6.28
C PRO A 18 17.23 -20.93 -7.25
N ILE A 19 17.09 -19.68 -6.82
CA ILE A 19 17.58 -18.47 -7.47
C ILE A 19 18.75 -17.96 -6.62
N ALA A 20 19.94 -17.90 -7.20
CA ALA A 20 21.14 -17.50 -6.50
C ALA A 20 21.19 -15.99 -6.24
N PHE A 21 21.97 -15.56 -5.25
CA PHE A 21 22.33 -14.15 -5.10
C PHE A 21 23.05 -13.62 -6.35
N ALA A 22 22.90 -12.32 -6.65
CA ALA A 22 23.47 -11.65 -7.84
C ALA A 22 23.03 -12.19 -9.21
N SER A 23 22.13 -13.18 -9.27
CA SER A 23 21.62 -13.75 -10.51
C SER A 23 20.43 -12.97 -11.07
N GLY A 24 20.24 -13.03 -12.40
CA GLY A 24 19.03 -12.50 -13.04
C GLY A 24 17.80 -13.34 -12.69
N TYR A 25 16.68 -12.67 -12.44
CA TYR A 25 15.39 -13.28 -12.22
C TYR A 25 14.29 -12.41 -12.85
N PHE A 26 13.10 -12.96 -13.00
CA PHE A 26 11.98 -12.26 -13.59
C PHE A 26 10.89 -11.97 -12.55
N THR A 27 10.35 -10.75 -12.59
CA THR A 27 9.16 -10.32 -11.85
C THR A 27 8.03 -10.01 -12.81
N CYS A 28 6.80 -10.09 -12.32
CA CYS A 28 5.66 -9.60 -13.09
C CYS A 28 5.54 -8.08 -12.87
N ASN A 29 5.33 -7.28 -13.92
CA ASN A 29 5.09 -5.84 -13.75
C ASN A 29 3.80 -5.52 -12.96
N VAL A 30 2.85 -6.45 -12.91
CA VAL A 30 1.57 -6.22 -12.21
C VAL A 30 1.83 -6.05 -10.71
N SER A 31 1.57 -4.84 -10.20
CA SER A 31 1.87 -4.46 -8.81
C SER A 31 1.23 -5.36 -7.74
N THR A 32 0.11 -6.02 -8.03
CA THR A 32 -0.52 -6.98 -7.11
C THR A 32 0.30 -8.25 -6.92
N CYS A 33 1.11 -8.63 -7.90
CA CYS A 33 2.03 -9.77 -7.88
C CYS A 33 3.37 -9.45 -7.20
N ASN A 34 3.59 -8.21 -6.76
CA ASN A 34 4.83 -7.75 -6.14
C ASN A 34 4.62 -7.26 -4.69
N ARG A 35 3.45 -7.52 -4.10
CA ARG A 35 3.15 -7.11 -2.72
C ARG A 35 3.79 -8.06 -1.73
N LYS A 36 4.08 -7.57 -0.52
CA LYS A 36 4.60 -8.38 0.60
C LYS A 36 3.71 -9.61 0.81
N GLY A 37 4.28 -10.81 0.68
CA GLY A 37 3.57 -12.09 0.83
C GLY A 37 3.05 -12.71 -0.47
N THR A 38 3.10 -11.98 -1.59
CA THR A 38 2.74 -12.47 -2.94
C THR A 38 3.80 -12.11 -3.98
N ASP A 39 5.01 -11.77 -3.51
CA ASP A 39 6.14 -11.29 -4.30
C ASP A 39 6.80 -12.45 -5.08
N PHE A 40 6.23 -12.71 -6.26
CA PHE A 40 6.65 -13.79 -7.12
C PHE A 40 8.00 -13.49 -7.78
N ALA A 41 8.90 -14.47 -7.69
CA ALA A 41 10.16 -14.49 -8.43
C ALA A 41 10.18 -15.71 -9.37
N PHE A 42 10.60 -15.50 -10.61
CA PHE A 42 10.68 -16.54 -11.63
C PHE A 42 12.11 -16.67 -12.15
N CYS A 43 12.56 -17.91 -12.39
CA CYS A 43 13.90 -18.14 -12.94
C CYS A 43 13.99 -17.96 -14.46
N SER A 44 12.85 -17.90 -15.17
CA SER A 44 12.78 -17.77 -16.62
C SER A 44 11.45 -17.16 -17.06
N VAL A 45 11.42 -16.62 -18.28
CA VAL A 45 10.18 -16.14 -18.94
C VAL A 45 9.14 -17.27 -19.04
N SER A 46 9.56 -18.50 -19.33
CA SER A 46 8.65 -19.66 -19.34
C SER A 46 8.02 -19.98 -17.97
N CYS A 47 8.77 -19.80 -16.88
CA CYS A 47 8.22 -19.95 -15.54
C CYS A 47 7.26 -18.81 -15.19
N TRP A 48 7.50 -17.62 -15.72
CA TRP A 48 6.59 -16.49 -15.63
C TRP A 48 5.32 -16.75 -16.46
N ASP A 49 5.40 -17.21 -17.71
CA ASP A 49 4.22 -17.50 -18.55
C ASP A 49 3.24 -18.47 -17.89
N ALA A 50 3.77 -19.51 -17.21
CA ALA A 50 2.96 -20.47 -16.46
C ALA A 50 2.12 -19.83 -15.33
N HIS A 51 2.49 -18.65 -14.85
CA HIS A 51 1.73 -17.92 -13.83
C HIS A 51 0.50 -17.18 -14.41
N VAL A 52 0.55 -16.77 -15.68
CA VAL A 52 -0.43 -15.85 -16.29
C VAL A 52 -1.84 -16.44 -16.32
N PRO A 53 -2.06 -17.70 -16.74
CA PRO A 53 -3.40 -18.30 -16.80
C PRO A 53 -4.05 -18.45 -15.41
N VAL A 54 -3.25 -18.62 -14.36
CA VAL A 54 -3.72 -18.86 -12.99
C VAL A 54 -4.23 -17.56 -12.36
N LEU A 55 -3.53 -16.45 -12.58
CA LEU A 55 -3.83 -15.17 -11.92
C LEU A 55 -4.72 -14.24 -12.76
N ARG A 56 -4.98 -14.58 -14.03
CA ARG A 56 -5.95 -13.92 -14.93
C ARG A 56 -5.78 -12.39 -15.06
N HIS A 57 -4.56 -11.87 -14.90
CA HIS A 57 -4.28 -10.46 -15.23
C HIS A 57 -4.11 -10.30 -16.75
N ARG A 58 -4.47 -9.12 -17.27
CA ARG A 58 -4.35 -8.77 -18.70
C ARG A 58 -3.15 -7.85 -18.91
N GLY A 59 -2.38 -8.06 -19.98
CA GLY A 59 -1.32 -7.15 -20.40
C GLY A 59 -0.07 -7.16 -19.51
N ALA A 60 0.22 -8.27 -18.81
CA ALA A 60 1.47 -8.40 -18.07
C ALA A 60 2.64 -8.77 -18.98
N TRP A 61 3.83 -8.37 -18.57
CA TRP A 61 5.10 -8.80 -19.13
C TRP A 61 6.07 -9.20 -18.02
N ALA A 62 7.09 -9.97 -18.40
CA ALA A 62 8.20 -10.33 -17.53
C ALA A 62 9.21 -9.17 -17.49
N GLU A 63 9.48 -8.64 -16.31
CA GLU A 63 10.56 -7.69 -16.08
C GLU A 63 11.77 -8.43 -15.53
N GLU A 64 12.91 -8.26 -16.20
CA GLU A 64 14.19 -8.78 -15.71
C GLU A 64 14.70 -7.90 -14.57
N GLN A 65 15.08 -8.54 -13.48
CA GLN A 65 15.59 -7.94 -12.26
C GLN A 65 16.83 -8.70 -11.81
N GLN A 66 17.70 -8.04 -11.06
CA GLN A 66 18.87 -8.68 -10.49
C GLN A 66 18.68 -8.98 -9.02
N ALA A 67 18.89 -10.24 -8.63
CA ALA A 67 18.88 -10.65 -7.24
C ALA A 67 19.98 -9.87 -6.49
N PRO A 68 19.72 -9.39 -5.27
CA PRO A 68 20.78 -8.74 -4.50
C PRO A 68 21.96 -9.65 -4.24
N THR A 69 23.08 -9.06 -3.86
CA THR A 69 24.19 -9.83 -3.27
C THR A 69 23.81 -10.29 -1.86
N ALA A 70 24.43 -11.39 -1.40
CA ALA A 70 24.20 -11.89 -0.04
C ALA A 70 24.48 -10.82 1.04
N ALA A 71 25.50 -9.99 0.84
CA ALA A 71 25.84 -8.88 1.72
C ALA A 71 24.75 -7.80 1.77
N GLN A 72 24.24 -7.38 0.60
CA GLN A 72 23.14 -6.40 0.51
C GLN A 72 21.84 -6.94 1.11
N TRP A 73 21.57 -8.24 0.93
CA TRP A 73 20.40 -8.90 1.51
C TRP A 73 20.50 -8.97 3.03
N ALA A 74 21.67 -9.37 3.56
CA ALA A 74 21.92 -9.41 5.00
C ALA A 74 21.80 -8.02 5.65
N ALA A 75 22.31 -6.97 5.00
CA ALA A 75 22.16 -5.59 5.47
C ALA A 75 20.68 -5.17 5.55
N ARG A 76 19.89 -5.47 4.50
CA ARG A 76 18.44 -5.19 4.49
C ARG A 76 17.67 -5.94 5.56
N GLN A 77 18.04 -7.20 5.84
CA GLN A 77 17.40 -7.96 6.91
C GLN A 77 17.73 -7.39 8.29
N ARG A 78 18.98 -6.99 8.53
CA ARG A 78 19.37 -6.35 9.79
C ARG A 78 18.59 -5.06 10.02
N GLU A 79 18.52 -4.20 9.01
CA GLU A 79 17.75 -2.96 9.09
C GLU A 79 16.25 -3.20 9.34
N GLN A 80 15.66 -4.24 8.72
CA GLN A 80 14.27 -4.60 8.96
C GLN A 80 14.03 -5.12 10.38
N THR A 81 14.91 -5.99 10.89
CA THR A 81 14.84 -6.51 12.25
C THR A 81 15.05 -5.38 13.26
N GLU A 82 16.01 -4.49 13.02
CA GLU A 82 16.27 -3.32 13.85
C GLU A 82 15.06 -2.37 13.86
N ARG A 83 14.44 -2.11 12.70
CA ARG A 83 13.22 -1.30 12.63
C ARG A 83 12.00 -1.97 13.27
N ALA A 84 11.92 -3.30 13.23
CA ALA A 84 10.85 -4.05 13.91
C ALA A 84 11.08 -4.15 15.43
N ALA A 85 12.33 -4.18 15.87
CA ALA A 85 12.72 -4.19 17.28
C ALA A 85 12.75 -2.79 17.89
N ALA A 86 12.90 -1.75 17.07
CA ALA A 86 12.81 -0.37 17.50
C ALA A 86 11.41 -0.13 18.10
N PRO A 87 11.32 0.45 19.31
CA PRO A 87 10.04 0.81 19.88
C PRO A 87 9.32 1.76 18.91
N PRO A 88 7.98 1.65 18.78
CA PRO A 88 7.23 2.59 17.95
C PRO A 88 7.62 4.00 18.37
N ALA A 89 8.06 4.80 17.41
CA ALA A 89 8.46 6.17 17.67
C ALA A 89 7.33 6.84 18.47
N ALA A 90 7.66 7.34 19.66
CA ALA A 90 6.69 8.04 20.48
C ALA A 90 6.02 9.11 19.61
N PRO A 91 4.69 9.27 19.69
CA PRO A 91 4.00 10.29 18.92
C PRO A 91 4.72 11.61 19.17
N ARG A 92 5.23 12.23 18.10
CA ARG A 92 5.90 13.53 18.20
C ARG A 92 4.95 14.46 18.97
N PRO A 93 5.43 15.20 19.98
CA PRO A 93 4.58 16.17 20.66
C PRO A 93 3.99 17.07 19.60
N ARG A 94 2.66 17.08 19.50
CA ARG A 94 1.94 18.03 18.65
C ARG A 94 2.41 19.42 19.11
N PRO A 95 2.83 20.33 18.22
CA PRO A 95 3.03 21.71 18.63
C PRO A 95 1.71 22.17 19.27
N ALA A 96 1.80 22.71 20.48
CA ALA A 96 0.66 23.21 21.22
C ALA A 96 -0.06 24.26 20.35
N ALA A 97 -1.13 23.83 19.70
CA ALA A 97 -2.02 24.73 18.99
C ALA A 97 -2.77 25.55 20.04
N ALA A 98 -2.75 26.86 19.83
CA ALA A 98 -3.41 27.85 20.65
C ALA A 98 -4.89 27.52 20.87
N THR A 99 -5.32 27.78 22.10
CA THR A 99 -6.65 28.16 22.63
C THR A 99 -7.92 27.60 21.96
N PRO A 100 -8.83 26.94 22.71
CA PRO A 100 -10.08 26.42 22.16
C PRO A 100 -11.14 27.52 21.99
N ILE A 101 -11.83 27.53 20.86
CA ILE A 101 -13.17 28.11 20.74
C ILE A 101 -14.17 26.96 20.78
N ALA A 102 -15.23 27.18 21.55
CA ALA A 102 -16.14 26.18 22.07
C ALA A 102 -17.14 25.59 21.06
N ALA A 103 -17.69 24.45 21.50
CA ALA A 103 -19.01 23.87 21.23
C ALA A 103 -19.17 22.97 19.99
N GLY A 104 -19.19 21.67 20.27
CA GLY A 104 -19.79 20.63 19.44
C GLY A 104 -19.56 19.27 20.08
N ARG A 105 -20.62 18.60 20.54
CA ARG A 105 -20.56 17.31 21.23
C ARG A 105 -19.88 16.27 20.33
N SER A 106 -18.76 15.70 20.78
CA SER A 106 -18.10 14.59 20.10
C SER A 106 -18.57 13.27 20.70
N ASP A 107 -19.28 12.50 19.89
CA ASP A 107 -19.51 11.08 20.09
C ASP A 107 -18.14 10.36 20.12
N GLU A 108 -17.90 9.66 21.22
CA GLU A 108 -16.68 8.91 21.46
C GLU A 108 -16.79 7.55 20.77
N SER A 109 -16.19 7.39 19.58
CA SER A 109 -15.56 6.15 19.06
C SER A 109 -15.47 6.09 17.52
N SER A 110 -14.61 6.91 16.92
CA SER A 110 -14.03 6.58 15.61
C SER A 110 -12.60 7.09 15.53
N PRO A 111 -11.60 6.25 15.21
CA PRO A 111 -10.26 6.72 14.89
C PRO A 111 -10.35 7.76 13.77
N HIS A 112 -9.85 8.98 14.01
CA HIS A 112 -9.69 10.00 12.97
C HIS A 112 -8.52 9.60 12.06
N ASP A 113 -8.70 8.51 11.32
CA ASP A 113 -7.72 8.01 10.38
C ASP A 113 -7.76 8.82 9.08
N VAL A 114 -6.61 8.90 8.43
CA VAL A 114 -6.48 9.48 7.10
C VAL A 114 -7.16 8.55 6.09
N LEU A 115 -8.24 9.01 5.46
CA LEU A 115 -9.04 8.21 4.52
C LEU A 115 -8.47 8.19 3.09
N VAL A 116 -7.44 9.01 2.82
CA VAL A 116 -6.87 9.19 1.48
C VAL A 116 -5.43 8.71 1.42
N VAL A 117 -5.05 8.09 0.30
CA VAL A 117 -3.66 7.74 0.05
C VAL A 117 -2.88 9.02 -0.30
N VAL A 118 -2.17 9.56 0.69
CA VAL A 118 -1.45 10.85 0.62
C VAL A 118 -0.57 10.97 -0.62
N SER A 119 0.19 9.92 -0.96
CA SER A 119 1.07 9.92 -2.12
C SER A 119 0.31 10.09 -3.44
N LYS A 120 -0.87 9.47 -3.58
CA LYS A 120 -1.73 9.60 -4.77
C LYS A 120 -2.35 10.99 -4.86
N LEU A 121 -2.83 11.53 -3.73
CA LEU A 121 -3.37 12.88 -3.67
C LEU A 121 -2.32 13.92 -4.09
N LYS A 122 -1.12 13.85 -3.50
CA LYS A 122 0.00 14.75 -3.83
C LYS A 122 0.41 14.62 -5.30
N ALA A 123 0.47 13.39 -5.83
CA ALA A 123 0.76 13.16 -7.24
C ALA A 123 -0.31 13.77 -8.17
N TYR A 124 -1.59 13.62 -7.83
CA TYR A 124 -2.69 14.21 -8.59
C TYR A 124 -2.62 15.73 -8.63
N ILE A 125 -2.42 16.39 -7.48
CA ILE A 125 -2.32 17.85 -7.39
C ILE A 125 -1.14 18.34 -8.23
N ARG A 126 0.04 17.72 -8.08
CA ARG A 126 1.21 18.09 -8.87
C ARG A 126 1.01 17.87 -10.37
N ALA A 127 0.41 16.76 -10.78
CA ALA A 127 0.16 16.47 -12.20
C ALA A 127 -0.85 17.45 -12.82
N LYS A 128 -1.87 17.87 -12.06
CA LYS A 128 -2.94 18.73 -12.55
C LYS A 128 -2.56 20.21 -12.57
N SER A 129 -1.79 20.69 -11.60
CA SER A 129 -1.52 22.13 -11.44
C SER A 129 -0.05 22.50 -11.24
N GLY A 130 0.86 21.51 -11.17
CA GLY A 130 2.26 21.75 -10.81
C GLY A 130 2.48 22.10 -9.34
N MET A 131 1.41 22.19 -8.53
CA MET A 131 1.48 22.62 -7.14
C MET A 131 1.96 21.49 -6.22
N ASN A 132 2.60 21.88 -5.11
CA ASN A 132 2.81 21.00 -3.97
C ASN A 132 1.61 21.08 -3.03
N CYS A 133 1.38 20.04 -2.24
CA CYS A 133 0.31 19.97 -1.25
C CYS A 133 0.90 19.81 0.14
N SER A 134 0.46 20.64 1.09
CA SER A 134 0.87 20.54 2.49
C SER A 134 0.22 19.33 3.18
N ASP A 135 0.81 18.89 4.29
CA ASP A 135 0.31 17.73 5.03
C ASP A 135 -1.06 17.98 5.66
N GLY A 136 -1.34 19.22 6.10
CA GLY A 136 -2.62 19.58 6.74
C GLY A 136 -3.84 19.46 5.84
N VAL A 137 -3.68 19.55 4.51
CA VAL A 137 -4.79 19.33 3.55
C VAL A 137 -5.35 17.92 3.65
N THR A 138 -4.52 16.95 4.04
CA THR A 138 -4.90 15.54 4.20
C THR A 138 -6.00 15.36 5.24
N GLU A 139 -5.87 16.04 6.38
CA GLU A 139 -6.84 15.98 7.48
C GLU A 139 -8.15 16.63 7.07
N THR A 140 -8.10 17.86 6.55
CA THR A 140 -9.27 18.60 6.08
C THR A 140 -10.05 17.83 5.01
N LEU A 141 -9.35 17.19 4.07
CA LEU A 141 -10.00 16.39 3.03
C LEU A 141 -10.62 15.11 3.62
N SER A 142 -9.96 14.47 4.59
CA SER A 142 -10.50 13.28 5.27
C SER A 142 -11.76 13.60 6.05
N ASP A 143 -11.82 14.77 6.71
CA ASP A 143 -13.02 15.21 7.42
C ASP A 143 -14.17 15.53 6.46
N ARG A 144 -13.85 16.14 5.31
CA ARG A 144 -14.87 16.37 4.28
C ARG A 144 -15.40 15.06 3.70
N LEU A 145 -14.53 14.08 3.45
CA LEU A 145 -14.94 12.74 3.00
C LEU A 145 -15.85 12.05 4.03
N ARG A 146 -15.54 12.14 5.33
CA ARG A 146 -16.42 11.63 6.39
C ARG A 146 -17.81 12.25 6.31
N SER A 147 -17.87 13.59 6.25
CA SER A 147 -19.15 14.30 6.15
C SER A 147 -19.96 13.91 4.91
N LEU A 148 -19.31 13.70 3.76
CA LEU A 148 -19.99 13.23 2.54
C LEU A 148 -20.54 11.80 2.73
N CYS A 149 -19.76 10.92 3.36
CA CYS A 149 -20.20 9.55 3.65
C CYS A 149 -21.36 9.51 4.65
N ASP A 150 -21.34 10.35 5.69
CA ASP A 150 -22.40 10.42 6.70
C ASP A 150 -23.73 10.84 6.06
N GLN A 151 -23.70 11.86 5.21
CA GLN A 151 -24.86 12.28 4.42
C GLN A 151 -25.38 11.17 3.51
N ALA A 152 -24.50 10.45 2.81
CA ALA A 152 -24.89 9.34 1.94
C ALA A 152 -25.49 8.15 2.75
N ILE A 153 -24.98 7.90 3.96
CA ILE A 153 -25.55 6.91 4.88
C ILE A 153 -26.97 7.29 5.29
N ASP A 154 -27.20 8.56 5.61
CA ASP A 154 -28.53 9.06 5.99
C ASP A 154 -29.54 8.92 4.84
N GLN A 155 -29.13 9.22 3.60
CA GLN A 155 -29.97 9.00 2.42
C GLN A 155 -30.31 7.52 2.20
N ALA A 156 -29.30 6.64 2.29
CA ALA A 156 -29.52 5.20 2.19
C ALA A 156 -30.50 4.70 3.26
N ARG A 157 -30.36 5.19 4.50
CA ARG A 157 -31.24 4.87 5.62
C ARG A 157 -32.66 5.38 5.41
N ALA A 158 -32.82 6.60 4.89
CA ALA A 158 -34.12 7.18 4.56
C ALA A 158 -34.88 6.35 3.51
N MET A 159 -34.15 5.70 2.60
CA MET A 159 -34.69 4.75 1.63
C MET A 159 -34.84 3.31 2.17
N GLY A 160 -34.65 3.08 3.47
CA GLY A 160 -34.77 1.77 4.11
C GLY A 160 -33.65 0.79 3.75
N ARG A 161 -32.53 1.26 3.19
CA ARG A 161 -31.40 0.43 2.76
C ARG A 161 -30.32 0.37 3.82
N LYS A 162 -29.58 -0.74 3.82
CA LYS A 162 -28.36 -0.96 4.62
C LYS A 162 -27.07 -0.81 3.80
N THR A 163 -27.20 -0.45 2.52
CA THR A 163 -26.10 -0.33 1.57
C THR A 163 -26.14 1.06 0.94
N VAL A 164 -25.04 1.80 1.09
CA VAL A 164 -24.80 3.07 0.38
C VAL A 164 -24.46 2.75 -1.07
N LEU A 165 -25.11 3.44 -2.00
CA LEU A 165 -24.95 3.29 -3.44
C LEU A 165 -24.46 4.62 -4.04
N ASP A 166 -23.98 4.57 -5.28
CA ASP A 166 -23.46 5.75 -5.98
C ASP A 166 -24.47 6.91 -5.99
N ARG A 167 -25.75 6.61 -6.21
CA ARG A 167 -26.85 7.60 -6.19
C ARG A 167 -27.03 8.33 -4.87
N ASP A 168 -26.57 7.75 -3.76
CA ASP A 168 -26.63 8.40 -2.43
C ASP A 168 -25.59 9.52 -2.31
N PHE A 169 -24.69 9.68 -3.29
CA PHE A 169 -23.75 10.80 -3.38
C PHE A 169 -24.18 11.88 -4.38
N ASP A 170 -25.23 11.66 -5.18
CA ASP A 170 -25.66 12.61 -6.22
C ASP A 170 -26.13 13.95 -5.61
N ASP A 171 -26.74 13.89 -4.43
CA ASP A 171 -27.32 15.04 -3.73
C ASP A 171 -26.48 15.53 -2.54
N VAL A 172 -25.31 14.92 -2.31
CA VAL A 172 -24.42 15.24 -1.19
C VAL A 172 -23.47 16.37 -1.60
N ARG A 173 -23.32 17.42 -0.75
CA ARG A 173 -22.50 18.62 -1.06
C ARG A 173 -21.60 19.06 0.10
#